data_AF-A0A1M3T165-F1
#
_entry.id   AF-A0A1M3T165-F1
#
_cell.length_a   1.000
_cell.length_b   1.000
_cell.length_c   1.000
_cell.angle_alpha   90.00
_cell.angle_beta   90.00
_cell.angle_gamma   90.00
#
_symmetry.space_group_name_H-M   'P 1'
#
loop_
_entity.id
_entity.type
_entity.pdbx_description
1 polymer ?
#
loop_
_entity_poly.entity_id
_entity_poly.type
_entity_poly.pdbx_seq_one_letter_code
_entity_poly.pdbx_strand_id
1 'polypeptide(L)'
;MSAIRKISESAYTFLDIKDHTLDGIDKVSQGLDNAPELDLNSRPPCYGLGTLEKLPLEVIHLALILLDMQSLTDFRRVSRRARQVADSVPQFRHILNHVPASIRASLIIETTRYFSCQELYQTLCTAECESCGDFGGYLYLLTCRRVCFLCFTEKADYLLLSRKDVVRKFGLGSAHIALLPRMRSVPGCYSPREIKCQRRETLFDHSAA
;
A
#
# COMPACT_ATOMS: atom_id res chain seq x y z
N MET A 1 -26.79 -12.62 -15.29
CA MET A 1 -26.67 -11.24 -14.77
C MET A 1 -26.06 -11.34 -13.38
N SER A 2 -24.86 -10.81 -13.17
CA SER A 2 -24.26 -10.80 -11.83
C SER A 2 -25.16 -9.99 -10.91
N ALA A 3 -25.55 -10.53 -9.75
CA ALA A 3 -26.41 -9.84 -8.80
C ALA A 3 -25.56 -9.12 -7.75
N ILE A 4 -25.83 -7.84 -7.50
CA ILE A 4 -25.19 -7.10 -6.41
C ILE A 4 -25.66 -7.68 -5.07
N ARG A 5 -24.75 -8.21 -4.26
CA ARG A 5 -25.05 -8.70 -2.91
C ARG A 5 -24.60 -7.66 -1.89
N LYS A 6 -25.54 -6.91 -1.31
CA LYS A 6 -25.24 -5.93 -0.25
C LYS A 6 -24.88 -6.63 1.06
N ILE A 7 -23.81 -6.16 1.70
CA ILE A 7 -23.34 -6.59 3.02
C ILE A 7 -23.53 -5.49 4.06
N SER A 8 -23.47 -4.22 3.65
CA SER A 8 -23.92 -3.08 4.44
C SER A 8 -24.47 -1.97 3.53
N GLU A 9 -24.72 -0.80 4.09
CA GLU A 9 -25.10 0.40 3.32
C GLU A 9 -23.99 0.80 2.33
N SER A 10 -22.72 0.60 2.72
CA SER A 10 -21.52 0.99 1.99
C SER A 10 -20.74 -0.19 1.38
N ALA A 11 -20.93 -1.42 1.86
CA ALA A 11 -20.21 -2.60 1.40
C ALA A 11 -21.13 -3.56 0.61
N TYR A 12 -20.68 -4.02 -0.54
CA TYR A 12 -21.39 -5.01 -1.36
C TYR A 12 -20.37 -5.83 -2.18
N THR A 13 -20.75 -7.03 -2.60
CA THR A 13 -19.99 -7.83 -3.56
C THR A 13 -20.65 -7.78 -4.93
N PHE A 14 -19.84 -7.71 -5.98
CA PHE A 14 -20.30 -7.70 -7.36
C PHE A 14 -19.19 -8.22 -8.29
N LEU A 15 -19.49 -9.28 -9.04
CA LEU A 15 -18.51 -9.98 -9.87
C LEU A 15 -18.33 -9.38 -11.28
N ASP A 16 -19.10 -8.35 -11.63
CA ASP A 16 -18.96 -7.63 -12.91
C ASP A 16 -18.25 -6.29 -12.67
N ILE A 17 -16.94 -6.36 -12.45
CA ILE A 17 -16.12 -5.16 -12.36
C ILE A 17 -15.94 -4.66 -13.79
N LYS A 18 -16.82 -3.75 -14.23
CA LYS A 18 -16.46 -2.88 -15.34
C LYS A 18 -15.18 -2.18 -14.94
N ASP A 19 -14.14 -2.43 -15.70
CA ASP A 19 -12.84 -1.83 -15.49
C ASP A 19 -12.96 -0.34 -15.80
N HIS A 20 -13.38 0.43 -14.80
CA HIS A 20 -13.07 1.85 -14.72
C HIS A 20 -11.65 1.99 -14.20
N THR A 21 -10.74 1.11 -14.65
CA THR A 21 -9.33 1.11 -14.30
C THR A 21 -8.91 2.54 -14.27
N LEU A 22 -8.17 2.84 -13.24
CA LEU A 22 -7.59 4.14 -13.02
C LEU A 22 -6.45 4.34 -14.04
N ASP A 23 -6.70 4.11 -15.34
CA ASP A 23 -5.84 4.42 -16.48
C ASP A 23 -5.51 5.93 -16.51
N GLY A 24 -6.28 6.74 -15.76
CA GLY A 24 -5.99 8.13 -15.46
C GLY A 24 -5.09 8.39 -14.23
N ILE A 25 -4.86 7.43 -13.32
CA ILE A 25 -3.97 7.61 -12.16
C ILE A 25 -2.51 7.61 -12.55
N ASP A 26 -2.13 7.02 -13.69
CA ASP A 26 -0.79 7.25 -14.25
C ASP A 26 -0.50 8.74 -14.41
N LYS A 27 -1.53 9.58 -14.70
CA LYS A 27 -1.38 11.05 -14.75
C LYS A 27 -1.32 11.72 -13.37
N VAL A 28 -1.95 11.16 -12.34
CA VAL A 28 -1.83 11.65 -10.95
C VAL A 28 -0.45 11.28 -10.37
N SER A 29 0.07 10.12 -10.76
CA SER A 29 1.35 9.56 -10.33
C SER A 29 2.54 10.16 -11.08
N GLN A 30 2.32 10.68 -12.29
CA GLN A 30 3.30 11.42 -13.08
C GLN A 30 3.87 12.63 -12.33
N GLY A 31 3.19 13.19 -11.33
CA GLY A 31 3.78 14.26 -10.50
C GLY A 31 4.97 13.82 -9.64
N LEU A 32 5.06 12.53 -9.29
CA LEU A 32 6.20 11.95 -8.54
C LEU A 32 7.32 11.47 -9.47
N ASP A 33 6.99 11.08 -10.70
CA ASP A 33 7.95 10.64 -11.73
C ASP A 33 8.51 11.82 -12.56
N ASN A 34 7.77 12.94 -12.66
CA ASN A 34 8.16 14.15 -13.41
C ASN A 34 8.90 15.19 -12.56
N ALA A 35 9.27 14.88 -11.31
CA ALA A 35 10.47 15.54 -10.82
C ALA A 35 11.55 15.15 -11.83
N PRO A 36 12.20 16.11 -12.52
CA PRO A 36 13.34 15.74 -13.33
C PRO A 36 14.20 14.91 -12.39
N GLU A 37 14.73 13.78 -12.85
CA GLU A 37 15.99 13.30 -12.34
C GLU A 37 17.01 14.44 -12.60
N LEU A 38 16.89 15.53 -11.84
CA LEU A 38 17.93 16.48 -11.56
C LEU A 38 18.98 15.61 -10.95
N ASP A 39 19.83 14.99 -11.76
CA ASP A 39 21.26 14.74 -11.55
C ASP A 39 21.69 14.70 -10.07
N LEU A 40 20.93 14.00 -9.24
CA LEU A 40 21.02 13.98 -7.78
C LEU A 40 21.97 12.86 -7.38
N ASN A 41 22.13 11.91 -8.30
CA ASN A 41 23.05 10.79 -8.26
C ASN A 41 24.42 11.11 -8.90
N SER A 42 24.58 12.18 -9.68
CA SER A 42 25.88 12.53 -10.27
C SER A 42 26.84 13.18 -9.29
N ARG A 43 26.30 13.94 -8.32
CA ARG A 43 27.14 14.55 -7.29
C ARG A 43 27.26 13.59 -6.11
N PRO A 44 28.50 13.21 -5.73
CA PRO A 44 28.72 12.37 -4.56
C PRO A 44 28.15 13.05 -3.31
N PRO A 45 27.65 12.27 -2.33
CA PRO A 45 27.12 12.84 -1.10
C PRO A 45 28.24 13.61 -0.36
N CYS A 46 27.99 14.86 -0.01
CA CYS A 46 28.94 15.67 0.74
C CYS A 46 29.05 15.24 2.21
N TYR A 47 28.08 14.46 2.71
CA TYR A 47 27.97 14.03 4.10
C TYR A 47 27.58 12.55 4.17
N GLY A 48 28.18 11.82 5.11
CA GLY A 48 27.85 10.42 5.42
C GLY A 48 26.55 10.26 6.23
N LEU A 49 26.28 9.06 6.74
CA LEU A 49 25.18 8.79 7.70
C LEU A 49 25.52 9.13 9.16
N GLY A 50 26.65 9.80 9.41
CA GLY A 50 27.11 10.11 10.76
C GLY A 50 27.37 8.84 11.57
N THR A 51 26.79 8.74 12.77
CA THR A 51 27.01 7.61 13.68
C THR A 51 26.59 6.26 13.10
N LEU A 52 25.62 6.23 12.17
CA LEU A 52 25.18 4.97 11.54
C LEU A 52 26.28 4.34 10.67
N GLU A 53 27.22 5.11 10.12
CA GLU A 53 28.34 4.56 9.33
C GLU A 53 29.36 3.79 10.17
N LYS A 54 29.25 3.82 11.50
CA LYS A 54 30.03 2.93 12.38
C LYS A 54 29.57 1.48 12.31
N LEU A 55 28.36 1.23 11.80
CA LEU A 55 27.83 -0.11 11.61
C LEU A 55 28.24 -0.65 10.22
N PRO A 56 28.52 -1.95 10.09
CA PRO A 56 28.65 -2.59 8.78
C PRO A 56 27.40 -2.38 7.93
N LEU A 57 27.58 -2.27 6.61
CA LEU A 57 26.49 -1.99 5.68
C LEU A 57 25.38 -3.05 5.77
N GLU A 58 25.75 -4.30 5.98
CA GLU A 58 24.86 -5.45 6.12
C GLU A 58 23.94 -5.29 7.34
N VAL A 59 24.47 -4.75 8.45
CA VAL A 59 23.68 -4.48 9.66
C VAL A 59 22.68 -3.35 9.41
N ILE A 60 23.10 -2.31 8.68
CA ILE A 60 22.21 -1.23 8.27
C ILE A 60 21.11 -1.77 7.35
N HIS A 61 21.45 -2.62 6.38
CA HIS A 61 20.46 -3.26 5.48
C HIS A 61 19.45 -4.10 6.25
N LEU A 62 19.89 -4.90 7.22
CA LEU A 62 19.00 -5.69 8.08
C LEU A 62 18.06 -4.79 8.90
N ALA A 63 18.52 -3.64 9.37
CA ALA A 63 17.64 -2.69 10.04
C ALA A 63 16.62 -2.08 9.06
N LEU A 64 17.08 -1.60 7.90
CA LEU A 64 16.26 -0.91 6.91
C LEU A 64 15.16 -1.81 6.32
N ILE A 65 15.44 -3.09 6.13
CA ILE A 65 14.46 -4.00 5.53
C ILE A 65 13.30 -4.37 6.47
N LEU A 66 13.54 -4.29 7.79
CA LEU A 66 12.54 -4.54 8.83
C LEU A 66 11.72 -3.29 9.17
N LEU A 67 12.12 -2.10 8.69
CA LEU A 67 11.32 -0.90 8.84
C LEU A 67 10.02 -1.01 8.04
N ASP A 68 8.96 -0.42 8.58
CA ASP A 68 7.76 -0.16 7.80
C ASP A 68 8.10 0.73 6.58
N MET A 69 7.32 0.58 5.52
CA MET A 69 7.59 1.28 4.27
C MET A 69 7.54 2.80 4.42
N GLN A 70 6.78 3.34 5.38
CA GLN A 70 6.76 4.79 5.64
C GLN A 70 8.13 5.21 6.18
N SER A 71 8.59 4.59 7.26
CA SER A 71 9.90 4.84 7.88
C SER A 71 11.06 4.65 6.90
N LEU A 72 11.03 3.63 6.05
CA LEU A 72 12.06 3.41 5.03
C LEU A 72 12.08 4.55 4.00
N THR A 73 10.91 4.96 3.49
CA THR A 73 10.83 6.06 2.52
C THR A 73 11.21 7.40 3.13
N ASP A 74 10.93 7.62 4.41
CA ASP A 74 11.34 8.81 5.14
C ASP A 74 12.85 8.83 5.37
N PHE A 75 13.45 7.71 5.80
CA PHE A 75 14.90 7.54 5.88
C PHE A 75 15.59 7.87 4.55
N ARG A 76 15.08 7.32 3.44
CA ARG A 76 15.58 7.57 2.08
C ARG A 76 15.57 9.06 1.70
N ARG A 77 14.70 9.87 2.31
CA ARG A 77 14.57 11.32 2.05
C ARG A 77 15.48 12.19 2.92
N VAL A 78 16.07 11.65 4.00
CA VAL A 78 16.89 12.42 4.95
C VAL A 78 18.13 13.03 4.30
N SER A 79 18.87 12.27 3.48
CA SER A 79 20.07 12.74 2.80
C SER A 79 20.36 11.94 1.52
N ARG A 80 21.26 12.45 0.66
CA ARG A 80 21.71 11.70 -0.52
C ARG A 80 22.37 10.38 -0.15
N ARG A 81 23.14 10.35 0.95
CA ARG A 81 23.76 9.12 1.45
C ARG A 81 22.71 8.14 1.95
N ALA A 82 21.70 8.60 2.69
CA ALA A 82 20.59 7.75 3.15
C ALA A 82 19.82 7.16 1.97
N ARG A 83 19.60 7.96 0.91
CA ARG A 83 19.04 7.46 -0.34
C ARG A 83 19.89 6.35 -0.96
N GLN A 84 21.18 6.56 -1.12
CA GLN A 84 22.09 5.55 -1.69
C GLN A 84 22.09 4.25 -0.88
N VAL A 85 22.09 4.35 0.45
CA VAL A 85 22.10 3.17 1.32
C VAL A 85 20.74 2.45 1.28
N ALA A 86 19.62 3.17 1.31
CA ALA A 86 18.30 2.56 1.15
C ALA A 86 18.15 1.89 -0.23
N ASP A 87 18.57 2.55 -1.31
CA ASP A 87 18.49 2.02 -2.68
C ASP A 87 19.46 0.85 -2.92
N SER A 88 20.45 0.67 -2.05
CA SER A 88 21.34 -0.50 -2.09
C SER A 88 20.77 -1.74 -1.39
N VAL A 89 19.67 -1.62 -0.63
CA VAL A 89 18.98 -2.78 -0.05
C VAL A 89 18.40 -3.63 -1.19
N PRO A 90 18.82 -4.91 -1.35
CA PRO A 90 18.46 -5.70 -2.53
C PRO A 90 16.96 -5.81 -2.77
N GLN A 91 16.19 -6.11 -1.74
CA GLN A 91 14.74 -6.31 -1.79
C GLN A 91 14.02 -5.03 -2.18
N PHE A 92 14.38 -3.91 -1.54
CA PHE A 92 13.83 -2.61 -1.88
C PHE A 92 14.13 -2.21 -3.33
N ARG A 93 15.37 -2.45 -3.78
CA ARG A 93 15.77 -2.22 -5.17
C ARG A 93 14.98 -3.07 -6.15
N HIS A 94 14.73 -4.34 -5.84
CA HIS A 94 13.88 -5.20 -6.68
C HIS A 94 12.45 -4.66 -6.78
N ILE A 95 11.85 -4.23 -5.67
CA ILE A 95 10.51 -3.65 -5.68
C ILE A 95 10.48 -2.38 -6.54
N LEU A 96 11.47 -1.48 -6.38
CA LEU A 96 11.56 -0.26 -7.17
C LEU A 96 11.70 -0.54 -8.68
N ASN A 97 12.44 -1.58 -9.05
CA ASN A 97 12.67 -1.91 -10.45
C ASN A 97 11.48 -2.60 -11.12
N HIS A 98 10.74 -3.44 -10.40
CA HIS A 98 9.71 -4.30 -11.00
C HIS A 98 8.29 -3.83 -10.71
N VAL A 99 8.03 -3.28 -9.52
CA VAL A 99 6.68 -2.94 -9.07
C VAL A 99 6.64 -1.61 -8.30
N PRO A 100 7.24 -0.50 -8.80
CA PRO A 100 7.26 0.78 -8.08
C PRO A 100 5.86 1.35 -7.83
N ALA A 101 4.88 0.97 -8.66
CA ALA A 101 3.47 1.31 -8.48
C ALA A 101 2.92 0.81 -7.13
N SER A 102 3.38 -0.32 -6.59
CA SER A 102 2.93 -0.83 -5.28
C SER A 102 3.28 0.13 -4.14
N ILE A 103 4.51 0.65 -4.12
CA ILE A 103 4.97 1.63 -3.13
C ILE A 103 4.20 2.94 -3.30
N ARG A 104 4.09 3.45 -4.54
CA ARG A 104 3.38 4.70 -4.83
C ARG A 104 1.91 4.64 -4.42
N ALA A 105 1.22 3.58 -4.82
CA ALA A 105 -0.18 3.38 -4.47
C ALA A 105 -0.35 3.33 -2.95
N SER A 106 0.51 2.57 -2.25
CA SER A 106 0.48 2.47 -0.78
C SER A 106 0.72 3.81 -0.07
N LEU A 107 1.64 4.63 -0.60
CA LEU A 107 1.88 6.00 -0.09
C LEU A 107 0.64 6.88 -0.31
N ILE A 108 0.05 6.82 -1.50
CA ILE A 108 -1.14 7.59 -1.85
C ILE A 108 -2.29 7.23 -0.90
N ILE A 109 -2.52 5.94 -0.65
CA ILE A 109 -3.60 5.49 0.24
C ILE A 109 -3.22 5.48 1.73
N GLU A 110 -2.00 5.91 2.08
CA GLU A 110 -1.47 6.09 3.43
C GLU A 110 -1.32 4.79 4.26
N THR A 111 -1.04 3.65 3.60
CA THR A 111 -0.97 2.32 4.23
C THR A 111 0.44 1.80 4.47
N THR A 112 1.46 2.51 4.02
CA THR A 112 2.89 2.14 4.16
C THR A 112 3.38 1.92 5.59
N ARG A 113 2.63 2.39 6.60
CA ARG A 113 2.93 2.18 8.02
C ARG A 113 2.58 0.78 8.54
N TYR A 114 1.81 -0.01 7.77
CA TYR A 114 1.24 -1.28 8.21
C TYR A 114 2.03 -2.51 7.78
N PHE A 115 3.08 -2.32 6.98
CA PHE A 115 3.92 -3.41 6.51
C PHE A 115 5.32 -2.91 6.19
N SER A 116 6.29 -3.80 6.36
CA SER A 116 7.71 -3.62 6.12
C SER A 116 8.11 -3.82 4.66
N CYS A 117 9.32 -3.40 4.32
CA CYS A 117 9.92 -3.72 3.03
C CYS A 117 10.07 -5.23 2.83
N GLN A 118 10.42 -5.96 3.90
CA GLN A 118 10.54 -7.42 3.84
C GLN A 118 9.19 -8.08 3.55
N GLU A 119 8.13 -7.68 4.24
CA GLU A 119 6.78 -8.22 4.02
C GLU A 119 6.30 -7.94 2.60
N LEU A 120 6.45 -6.71 2.10
CA LEU A 120 6.09 -6.39 0.72
C LEU A 120 6.87 -7.24 -0.29
N TYR A 121 8.18 -7.40 -0.10
CA TYR A 121 9.01 -8.21 -0.98
C TYR A 121 8.57 -9.68 -0.97
N GLN A 122 8.37 -10.27 0.21
CA GLN A 122 7.93 -11.65 0.36
C GLN A 122 6.55 -11.88 -0.27
N THR A 123 5.60 -10.97 -0.04
CA THR A 123 4.26 -11.05 -0.64
C THR A 123 4.33 -10.97 -2.16
N LEU A 124 5.17 -10.10 -2.72
CA LEU A 124 5.36 -9.99 -4.18
C LEU A 124 6.05 -11.22 -4.79
N CYS A 125 6.89 -11.91 -4.01
CA CYS A 125 7.54 -13.15 -4.42
C CYS A 125 6.67 -14.40 -4.22
N THR A 126 5.50 -14.27 -3.58
CA THR A 126 4.56 -15.37 -3.36
C THR A 126 3.53 -15.43 -4.49
N ALA A 127 3.32 -16.62 -5.06
CA ALA A 127 2.39 -16.81 -6.16
C ALA A 127 0.97 -17.08 -5.66
N GLU A 128 0.85 -17.65 -4.48
CA GLU A 128 -0.39 -18.15 -3.89
C GLU A 128 -1.18 -17.04 -3.19
N CYS A 129 -2.50 -17.17 -3.26
CA CYS A 129 -3.47 -16.42 -2.51
C CYS A 129 -3.42 -16.87 -1.06
N GLU A 130 -3.17 -15.93 -0.14
CA GLU A 130 -3.11 -16.21 1.29
C GLU A 130 -4.43 -16.78 1.85
N SER A 131 -5.54 -16.53 1.15
CA SER A 131 -6.89 -16.89 1.55
C SER A 131 -7.36 -18.28 1.12
N CYS A 132 -6.82 -18.84 0.02
CA CYS A 132 -7.28 -20.11 -0.54
C CYS A 132 -6.18 -20.99 -1.13
N GLY A 133 -4.96 -20.50 -1.29
CA GLY A 133 -3.84 -21.24 -1.88
C GLY A 133 -3.76 -21.22 -3.41
N ASP A 134 -4.83 -20.82 -4.12
CA ASP A 134 -4.82 -20.68 -5.58
C ASP A 134 -3.91 -19.53 -6.02
N PHE A 135 -3.68 -19.35 -7.33
CA PHE A 135 -2.91 -18.22 -7.83
C PHE A 135 -3.51 -16.85 -7.40
N GLY A 136 -2.74 -16.08 -6.64
CA GLY A 136 -3.15 -14.80 -6.10
C GLY A 136 -2.79 -13.66 -7.04
N GLY A 137 -3.61 -13.33 -8.04
CA GLY A 137 -3.27 -12.28 -9.02
C GLY A 137 -3.10 -10.85 -8.46
N TYR A 138 -3.66 -10.53 -7.30
CA TYR A 138 -3.75 -9.16 -6.75
C TYR A 138 -2.93 -8.98 -5.48
N LEU A 139 -2.63 -7.71 -5.16
CA LEU A 139 -2.00 -7.30 -3.91
C LEU A 139 -2.95 -6.38 -3.14
N TYR A 140 -3.40 -6.83 -1.97
CA TYR A 140 -4.21 -6.04 -1.07
C TYR A 140 -3.32 -5.07 -0.28
N LEU A 141 -3.30 -3.80 -0.70
CA LEU A 141 -2.35 -2.79 -0.23
C LEU A 141 -2.59 -2.28 1.21
N LEU A 142 -3.74 -2.56 1.83
CA LEU A 142 -4.02 -2.10 3.19
C LEU A 142 -3.17 -2.85 4.22
N THR A 143 -3.08 -4.17 4.09
CA THR A 143 -2.35 -5.06 5.01
C THR A 143 -1.34 -5.96 4.29
N CYS A 144 -0.96 -5.61 3.05
CA CYS A 144 0.06 -6.29 2.25
C CYS A 144 -0.16 -7.80 2.02
N ARG A 145 -1.36 -8.19 1.57
CA ARG A 145 -1.73 -9.61 1.37
C ARG A 145 -1.84 -9.98 -0.11
N ARG A 146 -1.31 -11.14 -0.50
CA ARG A 146 -1.46 -11.70 -1.86
C ARG A 146 -2.82 -12.39 -1.96
N VAL A 147 -3.65 -12.01 -2.92
CA VAL A 147 -5.04 -12.48 -3.00
C VAL A 147 -5.48 -12.75 -4.43
N CYS A 148 -6.29 -13.79 -4.64
CA CYS A 148 -6.90 -14.05 -5.94
C CYS A 148 -8.13 -13.15 -6.16
N PHE A 149 -8.53 -13.00 -7.43
CA PHE A 149 -9.69 -12.18 -7.81
C PHE A 149 -10.97 -12.55 -7.04
N LEU A 150 -11.25 -13.84 -6.94
CA LEU A 150 -12.45 -14.36 -6.30
C LEU A 150 -12.44 -14.03 -4.81
N CYS A 151 -11.35 -14.33 -4.10
CA CYS A 151 -11.24 -14.01 -2.68
C CYS A 151 -11.36 -12.50 -2.44
N PHE A 152 -10.65 -11.68 -3.22
CA PHE A 152 -10.69 -10.22 -3.12
C PHE A 152 -12.09 -9.64 -3.30
N THR A 153 -12.90 -10.23 -4.20
CA THR A 153 -14.23 -9.70 -4.53
C THR A 153 -15.35 -10.27 -3.66
N GLU A 154 -15.19 -11.49 -3.13
CA GLU A 154 -16.26 -12.21 -2.44
C GLU A 154 -16.10 -12.27 -0.92
N LYS A 155 -14.87 -12.32 -0.40
CA LYS A 155 -14.66 -12.41 1.06
C LYS A 155 -14.86 -11.04 1.70
N ALA A 156 -15.64 -11.04 2.78
CA ALA A 156 -15.90 -9.83 3.57
C ALA A 156 -14.62 -9.20 4.12
N ASP A 157 -13.59 -10.02 4.38
CA ASP A 157 -12.27 -9.61 4.89
C ASP A 157 -11.61 -8.50 4.04
N TYR A 158 -11.86 -8.48 2.73
CA TYR A 158 -11.28 -7.48 1.82
C TYR A 158 -12.23 -6.32 1.51
N LEU A 159 -13.44 -6.32 2.09
CA LEU A 159 -14.42 -5.25 1.93
C LEU A 159 -14.24 -4.18 3.00
N LEU A 160 -13.60 -3.09 2.59
CA LEU A 160 -13.32 -1.95 3.45
C LEU A 160 -14.57 -1.38 4.12
N LEU A 161 -14.42 -0.97 5.37
CA LEU A 161 -15.52 -0.46 6.19
C LEU A 161 -15.39 1.04 6.42
N SER A 162 -16.51 1.76 6.37
CA SER A 162 -16.55 3.14 6.86
C SER A 162 -16.50 3.16 8.39
N ARG A 163 -16.12 4.30 8.99
CA ARG A 163 -16.21 4.48 10.45
C ARG A 163 -17.61 4.14 10.99
N LYS A 164 -18.68 4.49 10.25
CA LYS A 164 -20.06 4.20 10.64
C LYS A 164 -20.33 2.69 10.66
N ASP A 165 -19.83 1.97 9.65
CA ASP A 165 -19.95 0.51 9.60
C ASP A 165 -19.21 -0.15 10.76
N VAL A 166 -17.98 0.30 11.07
CA VAL A 166 -17.19 -0.25 12.17
C VAL A 166 -17.93 -0.10 13.51
N VAL A 167 -18.43 1.12 13.81
CA VAL A 167 -19.20 1.37 15.03
C VAL A 167 -20.48 0.55 15.07
N ARG A 168 -21.22 0.50 13.95
CA ARG A 168 -22.52 -0.18 13.90
C ARG A 168 -22.40 -1.71 13.97
N LYS A 169 -21.38 -2.29 13.33
CA LYS A 169 -21.20 -3.75 13.25
C LYS A 169 -20.51 -4.31 14.50
N PHE A 170 -19.49 -3.61 15.01
CA PHE A 170 -18.61 -4.14 16.05
C PHE A 170 -18.70 -3.37 17.38
N GLY A 171 -19.42 -2.25 17.44
CA GLY A 171 -19.56 -1.48 18.67
C GLY A 171 -18.26 -0.81 19.15
N LEU A 172 -17.25 -0.68 18.28
CA LEU A 172 -15.94 -0.16 18.67
C LEU A 172 -15.98 1.33 18.99
N GLY A 173 -15.41 1.70 20.15
CA GLY A 173 -15.18 3.08 20.54
C GLY A 173 -14.06 3.76 19.75
N SER A 174 -14.00 5.10 19.82
CA SER A 174 -13.03 5.92 19.07
C SER A 174 -11.56 5.55 19.32
N ALA A 175 -11.21 5.12 20.53
CA ALA A 175 -9.86 4.69 20.89
C ALA A 175 -9.44 3.42 20.14
N HIS A 176 -10.31 2.40 20.13
CA HIS A 176 -10.05 1.14 19.39
C HIS A 176 -10.00 1.38 17.88
N ILE A 177 -10.90 2.20 17.34
CA ILE A 177 -10.90 2.55 15.90
C ILE A 177 -9.59 3.22 15.47
N ALA A 178 -8.94 3.98 16.36
CA ALA A 178 -7.68 4.64 16.04
C ALA A 178 -6.52 3.64 15.82
N LEU A 179 -6.60 2.45 16.42
CA LEU A 179 -5.59 1.39 16.31
C LEU A 179 -5.78 0.52 15.07
N LEU A 180 -6.96 0.56 14.44
CA LEU A 180 -7.25 -0.26 13.27
C LEU A 180 -6.40 0.15 12.05
N PRO A 181 -5.93 -0.83 11.25
CA PRO A 181 -5.44 -0.58 9.91
C PRO A 181 -6.47 0.20 9.09
N ARG A 182 -6.02 1.29 8.48
CA ARG A 182 -6.88 2.20 7.72
C ARG A 182 -6.20 2.69 6.46
N MET A 183 -6.99 3.01 5.45
CA MET A 183 -6.54 3.72 4.27
C MET A 183 -7.31 5.00 4.05
N ARG A 184 -6.75 5.87 3.21
CA ARG A 184 -7.38 7.08 2.72
C ARG A 184 -7.69 6.91 1.24
N SER A 185 -8.97 6.96 0.88
CA SER A 185 -9.39 6.77 -0.51
C SER A 185 -8.81 7.84 -1.45
N VAL A 186 -8.75 7.52 -2.73
CA VAL A 186 -8.39 8.47 -3.79
C VAL A 186 -9.67 9.12 -4.31
N PRO A 187 -9.69 10.42 -4.66
CA PRO A 187 -10.84 10.98 -5.33
C PRO A 187 -11.07 10.31 -6.69
N GLY A 188 -12.30 9.94 -7.02
CA GLY A 188 -12.59 9.23 -8.26
C GLY A 188 -14.03 8.78 -8.41
N CYS A 189 -14.32 8.14 -9.54
CA CYS A 189 -15.58 7.44 -9.77
C CYS A 189 -15.41 5.98 -9.37
N TYR A 190 -16.23 5.50 -8.45
CA TYR A 190 -16.19 4.15 -7.91
C TYR A 190 -17.50 3.43 -8.21
N SER A 191 -17.48 2.10 -8.06
CA SER A 191 -18.61 1.19 -8.25
C SER A 191 -19.14 1.10 -9.70
N PRO A 192 -19.85 0.02 -10.04
CA PRO A 192 -20.61 -0.08 -11.29
C PRO A 192 -21.71 1.00 -11.45
N ARG A 193 -22.02 1.74 -10.37
CA ARG A 193 -23.01 2.83 -10.37
C ARG A 193 -22.36 4.20 -10.60
N GLU A 194 -21.07 4.25 -10.91
CA GLU A 194 -20.34 5.48 -11.21
C GLU A 194 -20.45 6.55 -10.10
N ILE A 195 -20.42 6.09 -8.84
CA ILE A 195 -20.50 6.95 -7.66
C ILE A 195 -19.25 7.83 -7.62
N LYS A 196 -19.45 9.14 -7.70
CA LYS A 196 -18.37 10.13 -7.61
C LYS A 196 -18.01 10.38 -6.15
N CYS A 197 -16.79 10.00 -5.77
CA CYS A 197 -16.21 10.29 -4.47
C CYS A 197 -15.13 11.37 -4.65
N GLN A 198 -15.49 12.64 -4.44
CA GLN A 198 -14.55 13.76 -4.57
C GLN A 198 -13.70 13.97 -3.32
N ARG A 199 -14.22 13.58 -2.15
CA ARG A 199 -13.52 13.68 -0.88
C ARG A 199 -12.78 12.39 -0.58
N ARG A 200 -11.60 12.52 0.03
CA ARG A 200 -10.85 11.40 0.56
C ARG A 200 -11.52 10.91 1.84
N GLU A 201 -12.01 9.69 1.82
CA GLU A 201 -12.66 9.01 2.94
C GLU A 201 -11.66 8.14 3.68
N THR A 202 -11.85 7.99 4.99
CA THR A 202 -11.07 7.03 5.78
C THR A 202 -11.84 5.72 5.86
N LEU A 203 -11.21 4.65 5.39
CA LEU A 203 -11.77 3.32 5.38
C LEU A 203 -10.88 2.40 6.22
N PHE A 204 -11.49 1.41 6.85
CA PHE A 204 -10.83 0.49 7.78
C PHE A 204 -10.84 -0.93 7.22
N ASP A 205 -9.80 -1.68 7.57
CA ASP A 205 -9.71 -3.10 7.25
C ASP A 205 -10.83 -3.86 7.97
N HIS A 206 -11.50 -4.78 7.27
CA HIS A 206 -12.58 -5.56 7.87
C HIS A 206 -12.03 -6.68 8.75
N SER A 207 -10.91 -7.29 8.37
CA SER A 207 -10.34 -8.42 9.11
C SER A 207 -9.74 -8.03 10.46
N ALA A 208 -9.35 -6.76 10.61
CA ALA A 208 -8.79 -6.21 11.84
C ALA A 208 -9.81 -5.56 12.79
N ALA A 209 -11.05 -5.32 12.34
CA ALA A 209 -12.13 -4.66 13.10
C ALA A 209 -12.98 -5.67 13.89
#